data_AF-A0A1H3FGZ5-F1
#
_entry.id   AF-A0A1H3FGZ5-F1
#
_cell.length_a   1.000
_cell.length_b   1.000
_cell.length_c   1.000
_cell.angle_alpha   90.00
_cell.angle_beta   90.00
_cell.angle_gamma   90.00
#
_symmetry.space_group_name_H-M   'P 1'
#
loop_
_entity.id
_entity.type
_entity.pdbx_description
1 polymer ?
#
loop_
_entity_poly.entity_id
_entity_poly.type
_entity_poly.pdbx_seq_one_letter_code
_entity_poly.pdbx_strand_id
1 'polypeptide(L)'
;MAEARAALKGTLVIDYVPADYHEDFPKRCMGGWGSTGLNITPEGLVLPCHAAQTIPHLQFDCVQDGSLSDIWYNGRAFNAYRGTDWMEEPCRSCDRKTKDFGGCRCQTFALLGNATATDPVCTKSEHHAWLKERAESEAHEADDQAVAAPAERVSTAELMTYRKLGSGG
;
A
#
# COMPACT_ATOMS: atom_id res chain seq x y z
N MET A 1 -5.35 16.55 -23.35
CA MET A 1 -5.87 15.73 -22.23
C MET A 1 -7.40 15.58 -22.28
N ALA A 2 -8.19 16.67 -22.34
CA ALA A 2 -9.67 16.57 -22.31
C ALA A 2 -10.28 15.82 -23.51
N GLU A 3 -9.82 16.10 -24.73
CA GLU A 3 -10.31 15.47 -25.97
C GLU A 3 -10.00 13.96 -26.01
N ALA A 4 -8.79 13.56 -25.59
CA ALA A 4 -8.40 12.16 -25.46
C ALA A 4 -9.23 11.40 -24.41
N ARG A 5 -9.56 12.03 -23.26
CA ARG A 5 -10.46 11.44 -22.25
C ARG A 5 -11.87 11.24 -22.79
N ALA A 6 -12.39 12.15 -23.60
CA ALA A 6 -13.71 12.02 -24.22
C ALA A 6 -13.74 10.90 -25.27
N ALA A 7 -12.73 10.84 -26.15
CA ALA A 7 -12.63 9.83 -27.20
C ALA A 7 -12.51 8.39 -26.66
N LEU A 8 -11.91 8.22 -25.48
CA LEU A 8 -11.64 6.91 -24.88
C LEU A 8 -12.66 6.50 -23.79
N LYS A 9 -13.71 7.28 -23.59
CA LYS A 9 -14.74 7.01 -22.57
C LYS A 9 -15.40 5.65 -22.83
N GLY A 10 -15.34 4.77 -21.83
CA GLY A 10 -15.89 3.41 -21.91
C GLY A 10 -15.00 2.38 -22.61
N THR A 11 -13.86 2.81 -23.17
CA THR A 11 -12.85 1.92 -23.77
C THR A 11 -11.61 1.81 -22.90
N LEU A 12 -11.12 2.94 -22.37
CA LEU A 12 -9.95 2.98 -21.48
C LEU A 12 -10.31 3.70 -20.19
N VAL A 13 -10.00 3.04 -19.07
CA VAL A 13 -10.00 3.65 -17.74
C VAL A 13 -8.56 3.78 -17.29
N ILE A 14 -8.14 5.00 -16.99
CA ILE A 14 -6.84 5.27 -16.35
C ILE A 14 -7.13 5.49 -14.87
N ASP A 15 -6.70 4.55 -14.05
CA ASP A 15 -6.72 4.67 -12.60
C ASP A 15 -5.30 4.96 -12.11
N TYR A 16 -5.11 6.18 -11.59
CA TYR A 16 -3.82 6.63 -11.08
C TYR A 16 -3.93 6.83 -9.57
N VAL A 17 -3.08 6.13 -8.83
CA VAL A 17 -3.02 6.18 -7.38
C VAL A 17 -1.79 7.01 -6.99
N PRO A 18 -1.95 8.28 -6.57
CA PRO A 18 -0.82 9.11 -6.15
C PRO A 18 -0.22 8.60 -4.84
N ALA A 19 1.05 8.90 -4.61
CA ALA A 19 1.72 8.58 -3.36
C ALA A 19 1.11 9.36 -2.19
N ASP A 20 0.92 8.69 -1.05
CA ASP A 20 0.18 9.26 0.08
C ASP A 20 0.92 10.39 0.81
N TYR A 21 2.25 10.52 0.68
CA TYR A 21 3.03 11.60 1.31
C TYR A 21 2.77 13.01 0.74
N HIS A 22 1.95 13.12 -0.31
CA HIS A 22 1.45 14.39 -0.83
C HIS A 22 0.15 14.86 -0.15
N GLU A 23 -0.44 14.05 0.73
CA GLU A 23 -1.70 14.33 1.42
C GLU A 23 -1.47 14.79 2.87
N ASP A 24 -2.39 15.59 3.43
CA ASP A 24 -2.32 16.03 4.84
C ASP A 24 -2.66 14.93 5.86
N PHE A 25 -3.43 13.94 5.42
CA PHE A 25 -3.94 12.84 6.24
C PHE A 25 -3.92 11.52 5.46
N PRO A 26 -3.60 10.40 6.12
CA PRO A 26 -3.57 9.11 5.45
C PRO A 26 -4.98 8.67 5.02
N LYS A 27 -5.02 7.84 3.98
CA LYS A 27 -6.23 7.13 3.55
C LYS A 27 -6.39 5.86 4.40
N ARG A 28 -7.63 5.34 4.45
CA ARG A 28 -7.90 4.02 5.04
C ARG A 28 -7.26 2.91 4.20
N CYS A 29 -6.12 2.39 4.65
CA CYS A 29 -5.40 1.33 3.92
C CYS A 29 -6.29 0.08 3.76
N MET A 30 -6.56 -0.33 2.51
CA MET A 30 -7.46 -1.46 2.19
C MET A 30 -8.84 -1.38 2.88
N GLY A 31 -9.33 -0.16 3.16
CA GLY A 31 -10.59 0.05 3.87
C GLY A 31 -10.49 0.14 5.39
N GLY A 32 -9.32 -0.15 5.97
CA GLY A 32 -9.06 -0.32 7.39
C GLY A 32 -8.60 -1.75 7.68
N TRP A 33 -7.69 -1.93 8.63
CA TRP A 33 -7.09 -3.23 8.93
C TRP A 33 -8.14 -4.30 9.22
N GLY A 34 -8.12 -5.39 8.45
CA GLY A 34 -9.04 -6.51 8.63
C GLY A 34 -10.53 -6.13 8.56
N SER A 35 -10.89 -5.12 7.76
CA SER A 35 -12.27 -4.60 7.67
C SER A 35 -13.02 -5.01 6.39
N THR A 36 -12.32 -5.06 5.26
CA THR A 36 -12.94 -5.17 3.93
C THR A 36 -12.58 -6.47 3.23
N GLY A 37 -11.34 -6.95 3.37
CA GLY A 37 -10.88 -8.15 2.70
C GLY A 37 -9.74 -8.83 3.45
N LEU A 38 -9.40 -10.02 2.98
CA LEU A 38 -8.30 -10.85 3.45
C LEU A 38 -7.52 -11.39 2.26
N ASN A 39 -6.29 -11.82 2.51
CA ASN A 39 -5.49 -12.61 1.56
C ASN A 39 -5.21 -13.98 2.15
N ILE A 40 -5.02 -14.99 1.30
CA ILE A 40 -4.59 -16.33 1.69
C ILE A 40 -3.31 -16.64 0.90
N THR A 41 -2.22 -16.97 1.59
CA THR A 41 -0.98 -17.37 0.93
C THR A 41 -1.09 -18.77 0.34
N PRO A 42 -0.19 -19.19 -0.58
CA PRO A 42 -0.17 -20.57 -1.09
C PRO A 42 -0.08 -21.65 0.01
N GLU A 43 0.54 -21.33 1.14
CA GLU A 43 0.67 -22.21 2.31
C GLU A 43 -0.60 -22.25 3.16
N GLY A 44 -1.59 -21.40 2.87
CA GLY A 44 -2.87 -21.34 3.57
C GLY A 44 -2.94 -20.30 4.70
N LEU A 45 -1.90 -19.46 4.89
CA LEU A 45 -1.91 -18.41 5.91
C LEU A 45 -2.89 -17.30 5.54
N VAL A 46 -3.74 -16.89 6.47
CA VAL A 46 -4.74 -15.84 6.26
C VAL A 46 -4.22 -14.50 6.79
N LEU A 47 -4.18 -13.50 5.90
CA LEU A 47 -3.56 -12.20 6.17
C LEU A 47 -4.59 -11.06 6.11
N PRO A 48 -4.54 -10.08 7.04
CA PRO A 48 -5.40 -8.88 7.00
C PRO A 48 -5.12 -7.94 5.82
N CYS A 49 -3.91 -7.99 5.27
CA CYS A 49 -3.49 -7.31 4.05
C CYS A 49 -2.25 -8.02 3.47
N HIS A 50 -1.92 -7.75 2.21
CA HIS A 50 -0.81 -8.43 1.52
C HIS A 50 0.52 -8.28 2.25
N ALA A 51 0.82 -7.07 2.74
CA ALA A 51 2.07 -6.78 3.42
C ALA A 51 2.05 -7.13 4.93
N ALA A 52 1.02 -7.80 5.46
CA ALA A 52 0.90 -7.99 6.92
C ALA A 52 2.09 -8.76 7.51
N GLN A 53 2.69 -9.69 6.74
CA GLN A 53 3.85 -10.48 7.17
C GLN A 53 5.13 -9.65 7.35
N THR A 54 5.17 -8.38 6.92
CA THR A 54 6.31 -7.50 7.25
C THR A 54 6.37 -7.14 8.73
N ILE A 55 5.27 -7.31 9.46
CA ILE A 55 5.18 -7.01 10.89
C ILE A 55 5.49 -8.30 11.68
N PRO A 56 6.70 -8.42 12.28
CA PRO A 56 7.24 -9.70 12.74
C PRO A 56 6.54 -10.28 13.96
N HIS A 57 5.87 -9.45 14.77
CA HIS A 57 5.16 -9.91 15.97
C HIS A 57 3.73 -10.39 15.70
N LEU A 58 3.23 -10.31 14.46
CA LEU A 58 1.93 -10.86 14.12
C LEU A 58 1.99 -12.39 13.97
N GLN A 59 0.94 -13.04 14.45
CA GLN A 59 0.76 -14.50 14.32
C GLN A 59 -0.46 -14.76 13.45
N PHE A 60 -0.24 -15.46 12.33
CA PHE A 60 -1.25 -15.73 11.31
C PHE A 60 -1.79 -17.14 11.47
N ASP A 61 -3.11 -17.27 11.36
CA ASP A 61 -3.80 -18.55 11.37
C ASP A 61 -3.82 -19.16 9.95
N CYS A 62 -3.90 -20.48 9.85
CA CYS A 62 -3.99 -21.21 8.59
C CYS A 62 -5.41 -21.74 8.34
N VAL A 63 -5.87 -21.65 7.10
CA VAL A 63 -7.18 -22.21 6.69
C VAL A 63 -7.28 -23.73 6.82
N GLN A 64 -6.14 -24.42 6.97
CA GLN A 64 -6.10 -25.86 7.18
C GLN A 64 -6.43 -26.22 8.65
N ASP A 65 -6.26 -25.28 9.58
CA ASP A 65 -6.41 -25.50 11.02
C ASP A 65 -7.74 -24.99 11.60
N GLY A 66 -8.53 -24.23 10.82
CA GLY A 66 -9.77 -23.62 11.29
C GLY A 66 -10.63 -23.00 10.18
N SER A 67 -11.84 -22.58 10.54
CA SER A 67 -12.75 -21.96 9.58
C SER A 67 -12.32 -20.52 9.24
N LEU A 68 -12.50 -20.10 7.98
CA LEU A 68 -12.23 -18.71 7.57
C LEU A 68 -13.03 -17.69 8.39
N SER A 69 -14.24 -18.05 8.82
CA SER A 69 -15.07 -17.20 9.67
C SER A 69 -14.41 -16.98 11.04
N ASP A 70 -13.93 -18.04 11.68
CA ASP A 70 -13.27 -17.93 12.98
C ASP A 70 -11.97 -17.13 12.88
N ILE A 71 -11.18 -17.36 11.83
CA ILE A 71 -9.95 -16.60 11.57
C ILE A 71 -10.27 -15.12 11.34
N TRP A 72 -11.31 -14.81 10.56
CA TRP A 72 -11.71 -13.44 10.28
C TRP A 72 -12.16 -12.70 11.53
N TYR A 73 -13.04 -13.29 12.36
CA TYR A 73 -13.61 -12.60 13.52
C TYR A 73 -12.72 -12.66 14.75
N ASN A 74 -12.03 -13.79 14.98
CA ASN A 74 -11.31 -14.08 16.22
C ASN A 74 -9.79 -14.17 16.04
N GLY A 75 -9.28 -14.26 14.81
CA GLY A 75 -7.85 -14.40 14.53
C GLY A 75 -7.01 -13.25 15.09
N ARG A 76 -5.85 -13.58 15.66
CA ARG A 76 -5.02 -12.61 16.39
C ARG A 76 -4.43 -11.55 15.46
N ALA A 77 -3.95 -11.94 14.27
CA ALA A 77 -3.47 -10.99 13.27
C ALA A 77 -4.56 -10.01 12.83
N PHE A 78 -5.80 -10.48 12.64
CA PHE A 78 -6.92 -9.62 12.26
C PHE A 78 -7.27 -8.61 13.34
N ASN A 79 -7.30 -9.04 14.60
CA ASN A 79 -7.70 -8.18 15.71
C ASN A 79 -6.57 -7.30 16.26
N ALA A 80 -5.31 -7.49 15.82
CA ALA A 80 -4.17 -6.70 16.29
C ALA A 80 -4.34 -5.19 16.08
N TYR A 81 -4.86 -4.78 14.91
CA TYR A 81 -5.08 -3.37 14.56
C TYR A 81 -6.50 -3.09 14.06
N ARG A 82 -7.46 -3.97 14.36
CA ARG A 82 -8.87 -3.74 14.00
C ARG A 82 -9.50 -2.75 14.97
N GLY A 83 -10.35 -1.87 14.45
CA GLY A 83 -11.00 -0.83 15.26
C GLY A 83 -10.00 0.23 15.73
N THR A 84 -10.21 0.76 16.93
CA THR A 84 -9.45 1.91 17.45
C THR A 84 -8.76 1.68 18.79
N ASP A 85 -8.97 0.53 19.42
CA ASP A 85 -8.53 0.31 20.82
C ASP A 85 -7.02 0.15 20.95
N TRP A 86 -6.35 -0.27 19.87
CA TRP A 86 -4.90 -0.39 19.77
C TRP A 86 -4.17 0.95 19.59
N MET A 87 -4.90 2.02 19.26
CA MET A 87 -4.29 3.28 18.85
C MET A 87 -3.57 3.98 20.00
N GLU A 88 -2.40 4.54 19.72
CA GLU A 88 -1.68 5.43 20.63
C GLU A 88 -2.08 6.90 20.39
N GLU A 89 -1.64 7.82 21.25
CA GLU A 89 -1.81 9.25 20.97
C GLU A 89 -0.89 9.69 19.82
N PRO A 90 -1.31 10.66 18.99
CA PRO A 90 -2.56 11.42 19.04
C PRO A 90 -3.79 10.70 18.46
N CYS A 91 -3.63 9.52 17.85
CA CYS A 91 -4.72 8.82 17.16
C CYS A 91 -5.88 8.45 18.08
N ARG A 92 -5.59 8.00 19.32
CA ARG A 92 -6.59 7.56 20.30
C ARG A 92 -7.63 8.64 20.62
N SER A 93 -7.22 9.89 20.75
CA SER A 93 -8.09 11.04 21.01
C SER A 93 -8.54 11.79 19.75
N CYS A 94 -8.04 11.42 18.56
CA CYS A 94 -8.31 12.16 17.32
C CYS A 94 -9.73 11.91 16.77
N ASP A 95 -10.41 12.98 16.35
CA ASP A 95 -11.72 12.93 15.69
C ASP A 95 -11.74 12.13 14.37
N ARG A 96 -10.56 11.86 13.79
CA ARG A 96 -10.41 11.14 12.53
C ARG A 96 -10.19 9.63 12.69
N LYS A 97 -10.03 9.12 13.90
CA LYS A 97 -9.66 7.71 14.14
C LYS A 97 -10.58 6.67 13.50
N THR A 98 -11.84 7.01 13.25
CA THR A 98 -12.82 6.15 12.56
C THR A 98 -12.97 6.43 11.06
N LYS A 99 -12.27 7.45 10.53
CA LYS A 99 -12.26 7.82 9.10
C LYS A 99 -11.14 7.13 8.35
N ASP A 100 -9.92 7.21 8.88
CA ASP A 100 -8.71 6.69 8.26
C ASP A 100 -8.13 5.47 8.99
N PHE A 101 -8.62 5.17 10.20
CA PHE A 101 -8.14 4.07 11.04
C PHE A 101 -6.63 4.14 11.30
N GLY A 102 -6.10 5.36 11.38
CA GLY A 102 -4.68 5.60 11.60
C GLY A 102 -3.82 5.37 10.36
N GLY A 103 -4.36 5.02 9.19
CA GLY A 103 -3.57 4.82 7.97
C GLY A 103 -2.98 3.41 7.81
N CYS A 104 -1.85 3.28 7.12
CA CYS A 104 -1.26 1.99 6.74
C CYS A 104 -0.29 1.45 7.80
N ARG A 105 -0.65 0.34 8.46
CA ARG A 105 0.18 -0.27 9.52
C ARG A 105 1.49 -0.84 8.98
N CYS A 106 1.45 -1.47 7.80
CA CYS A 106 2.64 -2.03 7.17
C CYS A 106 3.63 -0.95 6.73
N GLN A 107 3.16 0.18 6.20
CA GLN A 107 4.00 1.32 5.85
C GLN A 107 4.59 1.95 7.11
N THR A 108 3.77 2.18 8.14
CA THR A 108 4.23 2.73 9.42
C THR A 108 5.33 1.85 10.01
N PHE A 109 5.14 0.54 10.03
CA PHE A 109 6.17 -0.39 10.51
C PHE A 109 7.43 -0.39 9.63
N ALA A 110 7.29 -0.39 8.30
CA ALA A 110 8.43 -0.39 7.39
C ALA A 110 9.29 0.87 7.54
N LEU A 111 8.67 2.02 7.81
CA LEU A 111 9.36 3.31 7.95
C LEU A 111 9.91 3.53 9.36
N LEU A 112 9.16 3.16 10.40
CA LEU A 112 9.44 3.55 11.78
C LEU A 112 9.81 2.37 12.69
N GLY A 113 9.69 1.13 12.21
CA GLY A 113 9.88 -0.07 13.03
C GLY A 113 8.77 -0.30 14.07
N ASN A 114 7.73 0.55 14.10
CA ASN A 114 6.61 0.46 15.03
C ASN A 114 5.28 0.55 14.30
N ALA A 115 4.48 -0.52 14.35
CA ALA A 115 3.17 -0.58 13.70
C ALA A 115 2.06 0.14 14.48
N THR A 116 2.24 0.45 15.77
CA THR A 116 1.26 1.22 16.58
C THR A 116 1.44 2.72 16.45
N ALA A 117 2.59 3.17 15.94
CA ALA A 117 2.87 4.58 15.71
C ALA A 117 1.85 5.23 14.75
N THR A 118 1.71 6.55 14.88
CA THR A 118 0.90 7.35 13.96
C THR A 118 1.55 7.34 12.58
N ASP A 119 0.78 7.02 11.53
CA ASP A 119 1.28 6.98 10.15
C ASP A 119 1.99 8.30 9.81
N PRO A 120 3.26 8.27 9.37
CA PRO A 120 4.05 9.47 9.12
C PRO A 120 3.48 10.36 8.00
N VAL A 121 2.56 9.86 7.17
CA VAL A 121 1.80 10.71 6.23
C VAL A 121 0.96 11.75 6.97
N CYS A 122 0.42 11.40 8.15
CA CYS A 122 -0.42 12.30 8.92
C CYS A 122 0.36 13.52 9.40
N THR A 123 -0.14 14.72 9.13
CA THR A 123 0.40 15.99 9.65
C THR A 123 0.50 16.06 11.17
N LYS A 124 -0.22 15.20 11.91
CA LYS A 124 -0.13 15.09 13.38
C LYS A 124 0.93 14.10 13.87
N SER A 125 1.61 13.37 12.98
CA SER A 125 2.71 12.47 13.34
C SER A 125 3.96 13.28 13.67
N GLU A 126 4.69 12.88 14.71
CA GLU A 126 6.00 13.45 15.03
C GLU A 126 7.04 13.20 13.92
N HIS A 127 6.82 12.18 13.08
CA HIS A 127 7.68 11.80 11.97
C HIS A 127 7.25 12.39 10.62
N HIS A 128 6.26 13.29 10.60
CA HIS A 128 5.75 13.87 9.36
C HIS A 128 6.81 14.66 8.58
N ALA A 129 7.54 15.53 9.27
CA ALA A 129 8.60 16.32 8.67
C ALA A 129 9.73 15.44 8.10
N TRP A 130 10.10 14.38 8.83
CA TRP A 130 11.09 13.41 8.39
C TRP A 130 10.67 12.69 7.11
N LEU A 131 9.41 12.27 7.00
CA LEU A 131 8.91 11.62 5.79
C LEU A 131 8.94 12.57 4.58
N LYS A 132 8.57 13.84 4.79
CA LYS A 132 8.60 14.87 3.75
C LYS A 132 10.01 15.11 3.20
N GLU A 133 10.97 15.32 4.09
CA GLU A 133 12.38 15.51 3.72
C GLU A 133 12.92 14.30 2.96
N ARG A 134 12.60 13.10 3.43
CA ARG A 134 13.05 11.85 2.80
C ARG A 134 12.45 11.67 1.40
N ALA A 135 11.16 11.94 1.23
CA ALA A 135 10.49 11.85 -0.07
C ALA A 135 11.02 12.89 -1.08
N GLU A 136 11.30 14.12 -0.63
CA GLU A 136 11.91 15.16 -1.46
C GLU A 136 13.33 14.79 -1.90
N SER A 137 14.12 14.19 -0.99
CA SER A 137 15.47 13.70 -1.31
C SER A 137 15.42 12.58 -2.36
N GLU A 138 14.54 11.59 -2.18
CA GLU A 138 14.37 10.47 -3.12
C GLU A 138 13.87 10.95 -4.50
N ALA A 139 13.01 11.98 -4.54
CA ALA A 139 12.54 12.56 -5.79
C ALA A 139 13.67 13.25 -6.57
N HIS A 140 14.53 14.02 -5.90
CA HIS A 140 15.70 14.63 -6.54
C HIS A 140 16.70 13.58 -7.06
N GLU A 141 16.96 12.52 -6.28
CA GLU A 141 17.82 11.42 -6.74
C GLU A 141 17.25 10.69 -7.97
N ALA A 142 15.94 10.49 -8.02
CA ALA A 142 15.27 9.86 -9.16
C ALA A 142 15.33 10.74 -10.41
N ASP A 143 15.15 12.06 -10.27
CA ASP A 143 15.31 13.01 -11.36
C ASP A 143 16.75 13.04 -11.87
N ASP A 144 17.75 13.07 -10.98
CA ASP A 144 19.17 13.03 -11.35
C ASP A 144 19.53 11.73 -12.08
N GLN A 145 18.99 10.58 -11.67
CA GLN A 145 19.18 9.29 -12.35
C GLN A 145 18.46 9.23 -13.70
N ALA A 146 17.26 9.78 -13.82
CA ALA A 146 16.52 9.85 -15.07
C ALA A 146 17.21 10.76 -16.10
N VAL A 147 17.86 11.83 -15.63
CA VAL A 147 18.70 12.71 -16.46
C VAL A 147 20.03 12.05 -16.83
N ALA A 148 20.59 11.20 -15.95
CA ALA A 148 21.86 10.50 -16.17
C ALA A 148 21.72 9.20 -17.01
N ALA A 149 20.53 8.63 -17.14
CA ALA A 149 20.31 7.43 -17.93
C ALA A 149 20.45 7.74 -19.43
N PRO A 150 21.37 7.08 -20.18
CA PRO A 150 21.44 7.24 -21.61
C PRO A 150 20.13 6.74 -22.24
N ALA A 151 19.49 7.57 -23.06
CA ALA A 151 18.32 7.19 -23.85
C ALA A 151 18.73 6.15 -24.90
N GLU A 152 18.83 4.88 -24.51
CA GLU A 152 18.96 3.78 -25.46
C GLU A 152 17.66 3.70 -26.26
N ARG A 153 17.74 4.13 -27.52
CA ARG A 153 16.70 3.86 -28.50
C ARG A 153 16.69 2.35 -28.74
N VAL A 154 15.66 1.67 -28.24
CA VAL A 154 15.32 0.33 -28.74
C VAL A 154 15.18 0.45 -30.26
N SER A 155 16.04 -0.26 -30.97
CA SER A 155 16.02 -0.27 -32.43
C SER A 155 14.69 -0.85 -32.90
N THR A 156 14.08 -0.25 -33.91
CA THR A 156 12.87 -0.79 -34.57
C THR A 156 13.06 -2.21 -35.11
N ALA A 157 14.31 -2.69 -35.23
CA ALA A 157 14.62 -4.07 -35.56
C ALA A 157 14.25 -5.07 -34.45
N GLU A 158 14.39 -4.71 -33.17
CA GLU A 158 14.11 -5.63 -32.04
C GLU A 158 12.62 -5.84 -31.79
N LEU A 159 11.79 -4.82 -32.06
CA LEU A 159 10.33 -4.89 -31.97
C LEU A 159 9.70 -5.81 -33.02
N MET A 160 10.34 -6.01 -34.17
CA MET A 160 9.83 -6.88 -35.24
C MET A 160 10.13 -8.37 -35.02
N THR A 161 11.15 -8.70 -34.22
CA THR A 161 11.50 -10.10 -33.91
C THR A 161 10.51 -10.73 -32.94
N TYR A 162 9.98 -9.96 -31.98
CA TYR A 162 9.01 -10.44 -31.00
C TYR A 162 7.63 -10.78 -31.60
N ARG A 163 7.28 -10.19 -32.74
CA ARG A 163 5.98 -10.40 -33.38
C ARG A 163 5.91 -11.64 -34.28
N LYS A 164 7.04 -12.28 -34.60
CA LYS A 164 7.09 -13.48 -35.46
C LYS A 164 7.11 -14.82 -34.71
N LEU A 165 7.27 -14.82 -33.38
CA LEU A 165 7.33 -16.06 -32.59
C LEU A 165 5.98 -16.47 -31.96
N GLY A 166 4.90 -15.69 -32.15
CA GLY A 166 3.60 -15.90 -31.51
C GLY A 166 2.47 -16.36 -32.44
N SER A 167 2.75 -16.87 -33.64
CA SER A 167 1.73 -17.39 -34.54
C SER A 167 2.15 -18.74 -35.14
N GLY A 168 1.82 -19.82 -34.45
CA GLY A 168 1.94 -21.18 -34.97
C GLY A 168 1.61 -22.23 -33.91
N GLY A 169 0.47 -22.89 -34.08
CA GLY A 169 0.04 -24.05 -33.27
C GLY A 169 -1.42 -23.96 -32.85
#